data_AF-A0A368DNI5-F1
#
_entry.id   AF-A0A368DNI5-F1
#
_cell.length_a   1.000
_cell.length_b   1.000
_cell.length_c   1.000
_cell.angle_alpha   90.00
_cell.angle_beta   90.00
_cell.angle_gamma   90.00
#
_symmetry.space_group_name_H-M   'P 1'
#
loop_
_entity.id
_entity.type
_entity.pdbx_description
1 polymer ?
#
loop_
_entity_poly.entity_id
_entity_poly.type
_entity_poly.pdbx_seq_one_letter_code
_entity_poly.pdbx_strand_id
1 'polypeptide(L)'
;MRTLLLIIVSVFLNFTFNAQDVPPRGPYNTLDGGIIDGVVIKDEVPIRSAVPYEHVRLADYVWSKRVFSRIDAREKLNHEIFFPFDSYYGLYEAPKTPEDIDNPYWNKHQERWSLWTIIRRHILLGDLTVYRISDPDYILKEDGYQFKYPFTKNSSDEYFLNEKFKNDIDRVIASAGSAEPYGYIDYDGNEITLRKTGLPFLDWIDSLAGEYATTNIEDNVDEIRKYWDNATPGGVLEKPAPIVYQSSAGIVAYNIKEDWFFDKERSMLDKRIIAIAPVSKFKYTEPETPDQYQIGPMVVYNNGVEVIASSNARGYDDNVGLTEEKEMFWLYFPELRNVIVNYYTYNDKSDAQWMTFDDLFWKRKFNAQIYRTSDKFDRNIEDYRFGVDALREAERIKGEIRKWEHDVWNY
;
A
#
# COMPACT_ATOMS: atom_id res chain seq x y z
N MET A 1 -54.76 -50.67 -4.89
CA MET A 1 -55.63 -49.47 -4.90
C MET A 1 -55.32 -48.70 -3.62
N ARG A 2 -55.08 -47.38 -3.53
CA ARG A 2 -55.05 -46.26 -4.48
C ARG A 2 -54.60 -45.04 -3.63
N THR A 3 -53.49 -44.40 -3.99
CA THR A 3 -53.30 -42.93 -4.12
C THR A 3 -53.75 -41.95 -3.02
N LEU A 4 -52.78 -41.21 -2.46
CA LEU A 4 -52.84 -39.78 -2.09
C LEU A 4 -51.42 -39.35 -1.65
N LEU A 5 -50.50 -39.04 -2.56
CA LEU A 5 -50.26 -37.73 -3.18
C LEU A 5 -50.26 -36.57 -2.17
N LEU A 6 -49.17 -36.48 -1.40
CA LEU A 6 -48.75 -35.24 -0.73
C LEU A 6 -47.48 -34.77 -1.42
N ILE A 7 -47.65 -33.68 -2.16
CA ILE A 7 -46.67 -32.99 -2.97
C ILE A 7 -45.54 -32.55 -2.02
N ILE A 8 -44.41 -33.26 -2.07
CA ILE A 8 -43.13 -32.74 -1.62
C ILE A 8 -42.79 -31.63 -2.61
N VAL A 9 -43.27 -30.42 -2.32
CA VAL A 9 -42.75 -29.19 -2.90
C VAL A 9 -41.31 -29.13 -2.39
N SER A 10 -40.44 -29.71 -3.19
CA SER A 10 -39.02 -29.42 -3.21
C SER A 10 -38.92 -27.94 -3.53
N VAL A 11 -38.99 -27.13 -2.49
CA VAL A 11 -38.43 -25.79 -2.49
C VAL A 11 -36.94 -26.01 -2.69
N PHE A 12 -36.54 -26.19 -3.96
CA PHE A 12 -35.27 -25.70 -4.44
C PHE A 12 -35.31 -24.19 -4.20
N LEU A 13 -35.03 -23.81 -2.95
CA LEU A 13 -34.31 -22.59 -2.67
C LEU A 13 -33.02 -22.77 -3.46
N ASN A 14 -33.07 -22.28 -4.69
CA ASN A 14 -31.89 -21.84 -5.39
C ASN A 14 -31.28 -20.82 -4.42
N PHE A 15 -30.38 -21.30 -3.57
CA PHE A 15 -29.26 -20.47 -3.17
C PHE A 15 -28.61 -20.10 -4.50
N THR A 16 -29.05 -18.97 -5.06
CA THR A 16 -28.16 -18.13 -5.82
C THR A 16 -27.00 -17.92 -4.86
N PHE A 17 -25.93 -18.68 -5.07
CA PHE A 17 -24.63 -18.19 -4.71
C PHE A 17 -24.62 -16.78 -5.31
N ASN A 18 -24.70 -15.76 -4.46
CA ASN A 18 -24.15 -14.48 -4.82
C ASN A 18 -22.71 -14.85 -5.16
N ALA A 19 -22.42 -15.02 -6.46
CA ALA A 19 -21.09 -14.73 -6.91
C ALA A 19 -20.84 -13.35 -6.32
N GLN A 20 -19.92 -13.25 -5.36
CA GLN A 20 -19.33 -11.95 -5.08
C GLN A 20 -18.92 -11.44 -6.46
N ASP A 21 -19.61 -10.41 -6.95
CA ASP A 21 -19.21 -9.70 -8.15
C ASP A 21 -17.80 -9.24 -7.83
N VAL A 22 -16.81 -10.00 -8.29
CA VAL A 22 -15.41 -9.65 -8.11
C VAL A 22 -15.29 -8.29 -8.74
N PRO A 23 -14.95 -7.23 -7.97
CA PRO A 23 -14.86 -5.90 -8.51
C PRO A 23 -13.98 -5.96 -9.76
N PRO A 24 -14.40 -5.31 -10.84
CA PRO A 24 -13.69 -5.40 -12.11
C PRO A 24 -12.20 -5.13 -11.89
N ARG A 25 -11.36 -5.99 -12.48
CA ARG A 25 -9.91 -5.98 -12.30
C ARG A 25 -9.21 -4.86 -13.08
N GLY A 26 -9.96 -3.87 -13.55
CA GLY A 26 -9.46 -2.73 -14.30
C GLY A 26 -10.53 -1.65 -14.51
N PRO A 27 -10.11 -0.44 -14.87
CA PRO A 27 -11.01 0.66 -15.20
C PRO A 27 -11.84 0.40 -16.47
N TYR A 28 -13.11 0.76 -16.45
CA TYR A 28 -13.95 0.86 -17.65
C TYR A 28 -13.98 2.29 -18.17
N ASN A 29 -14.06 2.43 -19.49
CA ASN A 29 -14.30 3.73 -20.15
C ASN A 29 -15.80 4.05 -20.31
N THR A 30 -16.67 3.39 -19.54
CA THR A 30 -18.10 3.66 -19.52
C THR A 30 -18.44 4.24 -18.17
N LEU A 31 -18.90 5.48 -18.16
CA LEU A 31 -19.43 6.10 -16.95
C LEU A 31 -20.81 5.52 -16.63
N ASP A 32 -21.19 5.61 -15.35
CA ASP A 32 -22.54 5.29 -14.90
C ASP A 32 -23.57 6.09 -15.71
N GLY A 33 -24.58 5.40 -16.24
CA GLY A 33 -25.57 5.99 -17.15
C GLY A 33 -25.25 5.85 -18.63
N GLY A 34 -24.21 5.10 -19.01
CA GLY A 34 -23.91 4.77 -20.41
C GLY A 34 -23.32 5.94 -21.20
N ILE A 35 -22.77 6.94 -20.49
CA ILE A 35 -22.02 8.03 -21.11
C ILE A 35 -20.68 7.45 -21.54
N ILE A 36 -20.42 7.54 -22.85
CA ILE A 36 -19.17 7.11 -23.46
C ILE A 36 -18.28 8.34 -23.66
N ASP A 37 -17.04 8.26 -23.18
CA ASP A 37 -16.02 9.26 -23.50
C ASP A 37 -15.14 8.72 -24.64
N GLY A 38 -15.32 9.29 -25.83
CA GLY A 38 -14.61 8.89 -27.05
C GLY A 38 -15.51 8.57 -28.24
N VAL A 39 -14.88 8.28 -29.38
CA VAL A 39 -15.57 7.98 -30.65
C VAL A 39 -16.05 6.52 -30.71
N VAL A 40 -15.38 5.63 -29.98
CA VAL A 40 -15.59 4.19 -30.04
C VAL A 40 -15.56 3.64 -28.62
N ILE A 41 -16.55 2.81 -28.29
CA ILE A 41 -16.50 1.97 -27.08
C ILE A 41 -15.36 0.99 -27.30
N LYS A 42 -14.29 1.10 -26.50
CA LYS A 42 -13.21 0.13 -26.55
C LYS A 42 -13.82 -1.23 -26.19
N ASP A 43 -13.72 -2.20 -27.10
CA ASP A 43 -14.11 -3.59 -26.84
C ASP A 43 -13.46 -4.04 -25.52
N GLU A 44 -14.21 -4.81 -24.73
CA GLU A 44 -13.83 -5.28 -23.40
C GLU A 44 -12.33 -5.62 -23.35
N VAL A 45 -11.62 -5.00 -22.40
CA VAL A 45 -10.18 -5.24 -22.23
C VAL A 45 -9.98 -6.75 -22.09
N PRO A 46 -9.26 -7.42 -23.02
CA PRO A 46 -9.09 -8.85 -22.94
C PRO A 46 -8.37 -9.15 -21.63
N ILE A 47 -9.01 -9.97 -20.77
CA ILE A 47 -8.41 -10.40 -19.52
C ILE A 47 -7.15 -11.18 -19.88
N ARG A 48 -5.99 -10.62 -19.56
CA ARG A 48 -4.69 -11.23 -19.81
C ARG A 48 -4.24 -11.95 -18.55
N SER A 49 -3.55 -13.07 -18.75
CA SER A 49 -2.79 -13.74 -17.70
C SER A 49 -1.31 -13.40 -17.87
N ALA A 50 -0.61 -13.13 -16.77
CA ALA A 50 0.82 -12.88 -16.80
C ALA A 50 1.56 -14.11 -17.37
N VAL A 51 2.54 -13.87 -18.25
CA VAL A 51 3.39 -14.94 -18.76
C VAL A 51 4.30 -15.41 -17.62
N PRO A 52 4.24 -16.68 -17.20
CA PRO A 52 5.06 -17.16 -16.11
C PRO A 52 6.55 -17.07 -16.47
N TYR A 53 7.39 -16.83 -15.47
CA TYR A 53 8.82 -16.95 -15.67
C TYR A 53 9.19 -18.38 -16.04
N GLU A 54 10.22 -18.51 -16.85
CA GLU A 54 10.71 -19.82 -17.19
C GLU A 54 11.36 -20.51 -16.00
N HIS A 55 11.04 -21.78 -15.82
CA HIS A 55 11.67 -22.57 -14.79
C HIS A 55 13.14 -22.85 -15.16
N VAL A 56 14.06 -22.39 -14.32
CA VAL A 56 15.50 -22.66 -14.45
C VAL A 56 15.86 -23.74 -13.44
N ARG A 57 16.51 -24.82 -13.90
CA ARG A 57 16.95 -25.89 -13.01
C ARG A 57 18.19 -25.44 -12.25
N LEU A 58 18.34 -25.93 -11.02
CA LEU A 58 19.50 -25.60 -10.17
C LEU A 58 20.85 -25.98 -10.83
N ALA A 59 20.88 -27.03 -11.65
CA ALA A 59 22.09 -27.45 -12.36
C ALA A 59 22.56 -26.43 -13.42
N ASP A 60 21.64 -25.65 -13.98
CA ASP A 60 21.89 -24.66 -15.02
C ASP A 60 22.10 -23.25 -14.45
N TYR A 61 21.84 -23.09 -13.15
CA TYR A 61 22.05 -21.88 -12.37
C TYR A 61 23.53 -21.77 -11.96
N VAL A 62 24.38 -21.33 -12.88
CA VAL A 62 25.84 -21.32 -12.68
C VAL A 62 26.30 -20.18 -11.78
N TRP A 63 25.65 -19.03 -11.89
CA TRP A 63 26.00 -17.83 -11.15
C TRP A 63 24.78 -17.00 -10.88
N SER A 64 24.76 -16.32 -9.75
CA SER A 64 23.77 -15.30 -9.47
C SER A 64 24.28 -14.22 -8.54
N LYS A 65 23.67 -13.05 -8.67
CA LYS A 65 23.86 -11.94 -7.76
C LYS A 65 22.52 -11.25 -7.54
N ARG A 66 22.22 -10.99 -6.27
CA ARG A 66 21.03 -10.25 -5.88
C ARG A 66 21.35 -8.76 -5.89
N VAL A 67 20.50 -8.00 -6.56
CA VAL A 67 20.68 -6.57 -6.82
C VAL A 67 19.42 -5.85 -6.35
N PHE A 68 19.61 -4.77 -5.61
CA PHE A 68 18.55 -3.85 -5.23
C PHE A 68 18.73 -2.57 -6.01
N SER A 69 17.70 -2.24 -6.78
CA SER A 69 17.70 -1.06 -7.64
C SER A 69 16.54 -0.15 -7.28
N ARG A 70 16.73 1.15 -7.47
CA ARG A 70 15.76 2.20 -7.18
C ARG A 70 15.29 2.80 -8.49
N ILE A 71 13.98 2.78 -8.72
CA ILE A 71 13.30 3.46 -9.83
C ILE A 71 12.80 4.80 -9.29
N ASP A 72 13.45 5.89 -9.66
CA ASP A 72 13.12 7.23 -9.15
C ASP A 72 12.04 7.90 -10.02
N ALA A 73 11.05 8.55 -9.39
CA ALA A 73 10.00 9.33 -10.07
C ALA A 73 10.53 10.56 -10.80
N ARG A 74 11.68 11.10 -10.38
CA ARG A 74 12.31 12.29 -10.97
C ARG A 74 12.84 12.02 -12.39
N GLU A 75 13.00 10.75 -12.76
CA GLU A 75 13.49 10.38 -14.07
C GLU A 75 12.36 10.32 -15.10
N LYS A 76 12.52 11.08 -16.20
CA LYS A 76 11.53 11.16 -17.27
C LYS A 76 11.15 9.82 -17.89
N LEU A 77 12.07 8.85 -17.93
CA LEU A 77 11.80 7.52 -18.48
C LEU A 77 10.83 6.73 -17.58
N ASN A 78 10.80 7.01 -16.27
CA ASN A 78 10.01 6.26 -15.30
C ASN A 78 8.61 6.85 -15.12
N HIS A 79 8.32 8.01 -15.70
CA HIS A 79 7.04 8.71 -15.60
C HIS A 79 5.83 7.80 -15.92
N GLU A 80 5.93 6.90 -16.89
CA GLU A 80 4.86 5.95 -17.23
C GLU A 80 4.41 5.07 -16.04
N ILE A 81 5.25 4.92 -15.01
CA ILE A 81 4.96 4.13 -13.79
C ILE A 81 4.14 4.96 -12.77
N PHE A 82 4.44 6.25 -12.66
CA PHE A 82 3.92 7.14 -11.61
C PHE A 82 2.67 7.90 -12.04
N PHE A 83 2.51 8.19 -13.34
CA PHE A 83 1.35 8.92 -13.87
C PHE A 83 0.20 7.97 -14.25
N PRO A 84 -1.05 8.45 -14.24
CA PRO A 84 -1.49 9.77 -13.78
C PRO A 84 -1.61 9.82 -12.25
N PHE A 85 -1.43 11.03 -11.68
CA PHE A 85 -1.61 11.23 -10.25
C PHE A 85 -3.10 11.21 -9.87
N ASP A 86 -3.39 10.52 -8.77
CA ASP A 86 -4.66 10.54 -8.05
C ASP A 86 -4.64 11.58 -6.91
N SER A 87 -5.83 11.92 -6.43
CA SER A 87 -6.01 12.85 -5.31
C SER A 87 -7.23 12.47 -4.48
N TYR A 88 -7.24 12.86 -3.21
CA TYR A 88 -8.38 12.65 -2.32
C TYR A 88 -9.08 13.99 -2.06
N TYR A 89 -10.40 13.98 -2.12
CA TYR A 89 -11.19 15.08 -1.61
C TYR A 89 -11.22 15.05 -0.08
N GLY A 90 -11.42 16.22 0.55
CA GLY A 90 -11.32 16.37 2.01
C GLY A 90 -12.32 15.57 2.85
N LEU A 91 -13.31 14.92 2.22
CA LEU A 91 -14.30 14.06 2.87
C LEU A 91 -13.98 12.55 2.70
N TYR A 92 -12.81 12.20 2.18
CA TYR A 92 -12.43 10.81 2.02
C TYR A 92 -12.18 10.14 3.38
N GLU A 93 -13.01 9.14 3.69
CA GLU A 93 -12.84 8.26 4.84
C GLU A 93 -12.28 6.90 4.42
N ALA A 94 -11.76 6.15 5.39
CA ALA A 94 -11.40 4.74 5.20
C ALA A 94 -12.61 3.94 4.68
N PRO A 95 -12.44 3.13 3.61
CA PRO A 95 -13.56 2.36 3.07
C PRO A 95 -14.07 1.35 4.10
N LYS A 96 -15.41 1.23 4.19
CA LYS A 96 -16.09 0.34 5.15
C LYS A 96 -16.50 -0.97 4.50
N THR A 97 -16.82 -0.94 3.21
CA THR A 97 -17.09 -2.13 2.40
C THR A 97 -16.19 -2.19 1.15
N PRO A 98 -16.08 -3.36 0.48
CA PRO A 98 -15.34 -3.48 -0.77
C PRO A 98 -15.82 -2.53 -1.88
N GLU A 99 -17.11 -2.22 -1.93
CA GLU A 99 -17.71 -1.31 -2.90
C GLU A 99 -17.29 0.14 -2.65
N ASP A 100 -17.05 0.50 -1.38
CA ASP A 100 -16.58 1.83 -0.98
C ASP A 100 -15.10 2.09 -1.35
N ILE A 101 -14.35 1.08 -1.81
CA ILE A 101 -12.94 1.28 -2.19
C ILE A 101 -12.84 2.30 -3.33
N ASP A 102 -13.73 2.20 -4.31
CA ASP A 102 -13.77 3.05 -5.50
C ASP A 102 -14.70 4.27 -5.32
N ASN A 103 -14.81 4.77 -4.08
CA ASN A 103 -15.66 5.92 -3.72
C ASN A 103 -15.36 7.17 -4.57
N PRO A 104 -16.40 7.94 -4.98
CA PRO A 104 -16.25 9.22 -5.69
C PRO A 104 -15.31 10.24 -5.04
N TYR A 105 -15.08 10.18 -3.72
CA TYR A 105 -14.13 11.06 -3.03
C TYR A 105 -12.65 10.76 -3.34
N TRP A 106 -12.37 9.61 -3.97
CA TRP A 106 -11.06 9.29 -4.53
C TRP A 106 -11.02 9.65 -6.02
N ASN A 107 -10.43 10.80 -6.32
CA ASN A 107 -10.30 11.27 -7.68
C ASN A 107 -9.14 10.56 -8.37
N LYS A 108 -9.50 9.68 -9.30
CA LYS A 108 -8.58 8.90 -10.14
C LYS A 108 -8.97 9.08 -11.60
N HIS A 109 -7.99 8.97 -12.49
CA HIS A 109 -8.26 9.04 -13.92
C HIS A 109 -9.10 7.84 -14.36
N GLN A 110 -10.03 8.04 -15.30
CA GLN A 110 -11.04 7.04 -15.64
C GLN A 110 -10.44 5.81 -16.32
N GLU A 111 -9.55 5.98 -17.32
CA GLU A 111 -9.01 4.84 -18.09
C GLU A 111 -7.65 4.29 -17.66
N ARG A 112 -6.83 5.08 -16.95
CA ARG A 112 -5.41 4.83 -16.69
C ARG A 112 -5.11 5.17 -15.26
N TRP A 113 -4.47 4.27 -14.52
CA TRP A 113 -4.14 4.48 -13.12
C TRP A 113 -2.64 4.40 -12.90
N SER A 114 -2.14 5.12 -11.90
CA SER A 114 -0.75 4.95 -11.46
C SER A 114 -0.54 3.56 -10.88
N LEU A 115 0.71 3.09 -10.86
CA LEU A 115 1.05 1.83 -10.21
C LEU A 115 0.65 1.82 -8.72
N TRP A 116 0.78 2.96 -8.02
CA TRP A 116 0.38 3.09 -6.63
C TRP A 116 -1.13 2.91 -6.42
N THR A 117 -1.95 3.58 -7.23
CA THR A 117 -3.41 3.48 -7.18
C THR A 117 -3.85 2.02 -7.34
N ILE A 118 -3.23 1.28 -8.26
CA ILE A 118 -3.47 -0.15 -8.49
C ILE A 118 -3.06 -0.99 -7.27
N ILE A 119 -1.82 -0.80 -6.79
CA ILE A 119 -1.30 -1.52 -5.63
C ILE A 119 -2.21 -1.32 -4.41
N ARG A 120 -2.53 -0.06 -4.09
CA ARG A 120 -3.37 0.28 -2.95
C ARG A 120 -4.74 -0.41 -3.04
N ARG A 121 -5.42 -0.29 -4.17
CA ARG A 121 -6.73 -0.92 -4.39
C ARG A 121 -6.68 -2.42 -4.12
N HIS A 122 -5.69 -3.11 -4.67
CA HIS A 122 -5.58 -4.56 -4.54
C HIS A 122 -5.05 -5.03 -3.18
N ILE A 123 -4.38 -4.16 -2.41
CA ILE A 123 -4.11 -4.41 -0.99
C ILE A 123 -5.43 -4.37 -0.19
N LEU A 124 -6.29 -3.38 -0.44
CA LEU A 124 -7.59 -3.24 0.25
C LEU A 124 -8.55 -4.36 -0.09
N LEU A 125 -8.56 -4.84 -1.34
CA LEU A 125 -9.32 -6.02 -1.76
C LEU A 125 -8.74 -7.35 -1.24
N GLY A 126 -7.54 -7.32 -0.65
CA GLY A 126 -6.86 -8.52 -0.16
C GLY A 126 -6.29 -9.42 -1.27
N ASP A 127 -6.16 -8.94 -2.51
CA ASP A 127 -5.55 -9.68 -3.62
C ASP A 127 -4.03 -9.78 -3.49
N LEU A 128 -3.38 -8.79 -2.86
CA LEU A 128 -1.93 -8.74 -2.69
C LEU A 128 -1.53 -9.09 -1.25
N THR A 129 -0.40 -9.79 -1.10
CA THR A 129 0.23 -9.96 0.21
C THR A 129 1.29 -8.88 0.45
N VAL A 130 1.17 -8.21 1.59
CA VAL A 130 2.10 -7.17 2.02
C VAL A 130 3.10 -7.77 3.01
N TYR A 131 4.37 -7.43 2.86
CA TYR A 131 5.46 -7.88 3.73
C TYR A 131 6.10 -6.71 4.45
N ARG A 132 6.32 -6.86 5.77
CA ARG A 132 7.00 -5.86 6.59
C ARG A 132 8.49 -5.78 6.25
N ILE A 133 9.06 -4.59 6.42
CA ILE A 133 10.49 -4.30 6.17
C ILE A 133 11.38 -4.80 7.32
N SER A 134 10.84 -4.81 8.54
CA SER A 134 11.54 -5.20 9.74
C SER A 134 10.76 -6.25 10.51
N ASP A 135 11.43 -6.88 11.47
CA ASP A 135 10.77 -7.70 12.46
C ASP A 135 9.78 -6.83 13.28
N PRO A 136 8.57 -7.33 13.60
CA PRO A 136 7.61 -6.62 14.45
C PRO A 136 8.16 -6.18 15.81
N ASP A 137 9.05 -6.98 16.39
CA ASP A 137 9.64 -6.72 17.72
C ASP A 137 10.92 -5.87 17.63
N TYR A 138 11.59 -5.87 16.48
CA TYR A 138 12.84 -5.15 16.23
C TYR A 138 12.76 -4.25 14.98
N ILE A 139 12.09 -3.12 15.13
CA ILE A 139 11.81 -2.17 14.03
C ILE A 139 13.09 -1.62 13.39
N LEU A 140 14.16 -1.44 14.17
CA LEU A 140 15.42 -0.87 13.69
C LEU A 140 16.24 -1.80 12.80
N LYS A 141 15.96 -3.10 12.83
CA LYS A 141 16.69 -4.07 12.02
C LYS A 141 15.89 -4.40 10.77
N GLU A 142 16.32 -3.83 9.65
CA GLU A 142 15.79 -4.19 8.32
C GLU A 142 16.09 -5.67 8.03
N ASP A 143 15.06 -6.51 8.08
CA ASP A 143 15.11 -7.97 7.86
C ASP A 143 13.97 -8.43 6.93
N GLY A 144 13.49 -7.52 6.06
CA GLY A 144 12.35 -7.73 5.17
C GLY A 144 12.72 -8.33 3.81
N TYR A 145 14.02 -8.36 3.49
CA TYR A 145 14.50 -8.77 2.16
C TYR A 145 14.28 -10.25 1.85
N GLN A 146 13.80 -11.06 2.78
CA GLN A 146 13.50 -12.48 2.57
C GLN A 146 12.00 -12.81 2.64
N PHE A 147 11.12 -11.79 2.66
CA PHE A 147 9.67 -11.97 2.77
C PHE A 147 9.24 -12.77 4.01
N LYS A 148 9.96 -12.58 5.11
CA LYS A 148 9.77 -13.35 6.34
C LYS A 148 8.50 -12.96 7.12
N TYR A 149 8.07 -11.71 6.98
CA TYR A 149 7.01 -11.12 7.82
C TYR A 149 5.79 -10.69 6.98
N PRO A 150 4.98 -11.62 6.45
CA PRO A 150 3.73 -11.27 5.78
C PRO A 150 2.69 -10.77 6.80
N PHE A 151 1.85 -9.83 6.38
CA PHE A 151 0.59 -9.57 7.09
C PHE A 151 -0.35 -10.77 6.88
N THR A 152 -0.67 -11.47 7.97
CA THR A 152 -1.49 -12.68 7.93
C THR A 152 -2.95 -12.32 7.63
N LYS A 153 -3.50 -12.88 6.54
CA LYS A 153 -4.91 -12.78 6.15
C LYS A 153 -5.57 -14.16 6.17
N ASN A 154 -6.82 -14.26 6.63
CA ASN A 154 -7.59 -15.51 6.58
C ASN A 154 -8.53 -15.54 5.38
N SER A 155 -9.06 -14.38 4.98
CA SER A 155 -9.94 -14.18 3.82
C SER A 155 -9.43 -13.01 2.96
N SER A 156 -9.97 -12.87 1.75
CA SER A 156 -9.72 -11.68 0.91
C SER A 156 -10.31 -10.42 1.55
N ASP A 157 -11.50 -10.52 2.14
CA ASP A 157 -12.20 -9.38 2.78
C ASP A 157 -11.69 -9.05 4.20
N GLU A 158 -10.51 -9.54 4.60
CA GLU A 158 -9.96 -9.38 5.96
C GLU A 158 -9.83 -7.91 6.38
N TYR A 159 -9.54 -7.01 5.42
CA TYR A 159 -9.43 -5.57 5.66
C TYR A 159 -10.71 -4.97 6.27
N PHE A 160 -11.88 -5.48 5.90
CA PHE A 160 -13.16 -4.97 6.38
C PHE A 160 -13.65 -5.66 7.65
N LEU A 161 -13.24 -6.92 7.85
CA LEU A 161 -13.72 -7.75 8.96
C LEU A 161 -12.88 -7.60 10.22
N ASN A 162 -11.58 -7.34 10.09
CA ASN A 162 -10.64 -7.40 11.20
C ASN A 162 -9.96 -6.05 11.44
N GLU A 163 -10.32 -5.40 12.55
CA GLU A 163 -9.79 -4.10 12.93
C GLU A 163 -8.27 -4.10 13.15
N LYS A 164 -7.70 -5.19 13.68
CA LYS A 164 -6.26 -5.28 13.87
C LYS A 164 -5.53 -5.29 12.53
N PHE A 165 -6.02 -6.10 11.58
CA PHE A 165 -5.45 -6.19 10.24
C PHE A 165 -5.61 -4.85 9.50
N LYS A 166 -6.77 -4.21 9.62
CA LYS A 166 -7.03 -2.88 9.08
C LYS A 166 -6.01 -1.86 9.59
N ASN A 167 -5.82 -1.75 10.91
CA ASN A 167 -4.88 -0.83 11.53
C ASN A 167 -3.43 -1.10 11.10
N ASP A 168 -3.07 -2.38 10.97
CA ASP A 168 -1.75 -2.81 10.50
C ASP A 168 -1.49 -2.40 9.04
N ILE A 169 -2.49 -2.51 8.15
CA ILE A 169 -2.41 -2.07 6.75
C ILE A 169 -2.44 -0.55 6.64
N ASP A 170 -3.34 0.13 7.35
CA ASP A 170 -3.46 1.58 7.34
C ASP A 170 -2.14 2.24 7.77
N ARG A 171 -1.44 1.69 8.77
CA ARG A 171 -0.11 2.16 9.20
C ARG A 171 0.96 2.13 8.12
N VAL A 172 0.83 1.25 7.11
CA VAL A 172 1.82 1.14 6.02
C VAL A 172 1.42 1.86 4.75
N ILE A 173 0.15 2.25 4.58
CA ILE A 173 -0.35 2.97 3.39
C ILE A 173 -0.74 4.43 3.66
N ALA A 174 -0.76 4.85 4.92
CA ALA A 174 -1.24 6.15 5.35
C ALA A 174 -0.36 6.75 6.45
N SER A 175 -0.44 8.07 6.61
CA SER A 175 0.03 8.75 7.81
C SER A 175 -0.99 8.56 8.91
N ALA A 176 -0.58 7.98 10.04
CA ALA A 176 -1.38 7.88 11.23
C ALA A 176 -0.98 8.97 12.23
N GLY A 177 -1.96 9.74 12.68
CA GLY A 177 -1.76 10.72 13.74
C GLY A 177 -1.71 10.06 15.12
N SER A 178 -1.57 10.88 16.16
CA SER A 178 -1.77 10.44 17.53
C SER A 178 -3.26 10.50 17.89
N ALA A 179 -3.72 9.52 18.67
CA ALA A 179 -5.05 9.59 19.27
C ALA A 179 -5.09 10.70 20.33
N GLU A 180 -6.17 11.47 20.35
CA GLU A 180 -6.38 12.53 21.34
C GLU A 180 -7.37 12.09 22.42
N PRO A 181 -7.14 12.46 23.70
CA PRO A 181 -8.15 12.30 24.73
C PRO A 181 -9.49 12.91 24.32
N TYR A 182 -10.57 12.16 24.49
CA TYR A 182 -11.92 12.66 24.33
C TYR A 182 -12.26 13.55 25.53
N GLY A 183 -12.16 14.86 25.30
CA GLY A 183 -12.57 15.90 26.25
C GLY A 183 -13.98 16.41 25.97
N TYR A 184 -14.69 16.83 27.03
CA TYR A 184 -15.85 17.71 26.91
C TYR A 184 -15.58 19.00 27.69
N ILE A 185 -16.30 20.05 27.32
CA ILE A 185 -16.26 21.34 28.01
C ILE A 185 -17.38 21.33 29.04
N ASP A 186 -17.04 21.51 30.31
CA ASP A 186 -17.99 21.66 31.40
C ASP A 186 -18.78 22.99 31.30
N TYR A 187 -19.85 23.15 32.07
CA TYR A 187 -20.63 24.40 32.16
C TYR A 187 -19.75 25.62 32.51
N ASP A 188 -18.68 25.40 33.27
CA ASP A 188 -17.69 26.42 33.65
C ASP A 188 -16.58 26.67 32.60
N GLY A 189 -16.62 25.98 31.45
CA GLY A 189 -15.66 26.16 30.36
C GLY A 189 -14.35 25.37 30.49
N ASN A 190 -14.25 24.46 31.46
CA ASN A 190 -13.07 23.61 31.68
C ASN A 190 -13.13 22.35 30.82
N GLU A 191 -12.00 21.95 30.24
CA GLU A 191 -11.89 20.72 29.46
C GLU A 191 -11.64 19.51 30.38
N ILE A 192 -12.58 18.57 30.41
CA ILE A 192 -12.52 17.37 31.24
C ILE A 192 -12.39 16.16 30.33
N THR A 193 -11.43 15.28 30.61
CA THR A 193 -11.20 14.04 29.87
C THR A 193 -12.01 12.89 30.46
N LEU A 194 -12.77 12.18 29.61
CA LEU A 194 -13.56 11.03 30.07
C LEU A 194 -12.67 9.81 30.31
N ARG A 195 -12.94 9.07 31.37
CA ARG A 195 -12.26 7.82 31.69
C ARG A 195 -13.25 6.68 31.81
N LYS A 196 -12.89 5.54 31.23
CA LYS A 196 -13.70 4.32 31.32
C LYS A 196 -13.57 3.75 32.73
N THR A 197 -14.69 3.56 33.41
CA THR A 197 -14.72 2.81 34.68
C THR A 197 -15.04 1.34 34.41
N GLY A 198 -14.98 0.50 35.45
CA GLY A 198 -15.38 -0.91 35.36
C GLY A 198 -16.90 -1.15 35.32
N LEU A 199 -17.71 -0.10 35.26
CA LEU A 199 -19.17 -0.20 35.20
C LEU A 199 -19.64 -0.57 33.79
N PRO A 200 -20.80 -1.24 33.63
CA PRO A 200 -21.47 -1.35 32.34
C PRO A 200 -21.71 0.02 31.70
N PHE A 201 -21.69 0.11 30.37
CA PHE A 201 -21.79 1.38 29.63
C PHE A 201 -22.98 2.25 30.07
N LEU A 202 -24.16 1.65 30.26
CA LEU A 202 -25.37 2.38 30.65
C LEU A 202 -25.25 2.96 32.07
N ASP A 203 -24.76 2.17 33.03
CA ASP A 203 -24.55 2.64 34.40
C ASP A 203 -23.42 3.69 34.47
N TRP A 204 -22.42 3.56 33.61
CA TRP A 204 -21.33 4.51 33.49
C TRP A 204 -21.80 5.85 32.92
N ILE A 205 -22.62 5.84 31.86
CA ILE A 205 -23.10 7.08 31.26
C ILE A 205 -24.12 7.78 32.16
N ASP A 206 -24.95 7.02 32.89
CA ASP A 206 -25.86 7.57 33.89
C ASP A 206 -25.09 8.19 35.07
N SER A 207 -23.96 7.60 35.47
CA SER A 207 -23.05 8.20 36.46
C SER A 207 -22.49 9.53 35.98
N LEU A 208 -22.20 9.67 34.69
CA LEU A 208 -21.71 10.93 34.12
C LEU A 208 -22.84 11.97 34.02
N ALA A 209 -24.05 11.56 33.66
CA ALA A 209 -25.22 12.44 33.58
C ALA A 209 -25.57 13.06 34.95
N GLY A 210 -25.34 12.32 36.05
CA GLY A 210 -25.51 12.82 37.41
C GLY A 210 -24.41 13.80 37.87
N GLU A 211 -23.24 13.77 37.25
CA GLU A 211 -22.06 14.57 37.63
C GLU A 211 -21.89 15.82 36.74
N TYR A 212 -22.27 15.72 35.46
CA TYR A 212 -22.08 16.75 34.44
C TYR A 212 -23.39 16.93 33.66
N ALA A 213 -24.29 17.80 34.16
CA ALA A 213 -25.56 18.11 33.51
C ALA A 213 -25.35 18.95 32.23
N THR A 214 -24.84 18.33 31.16
CA THR A 214 -24.50 19.01 29.90
C THR A 214 -25.21 18.36 28.70
N THR A 215 -25.86 19.18 27.89
CA THR A 215 -26.62 18.77 26.69
C THR A 215 -25.75 18.04 25.64
N ASN A 216 -24.44 18.30 25.64
CA ASN A 216 -23.49 17.74 24.67
C ASN A 216 -23.15 16.25 24.88
N ILE A 217 -23.36 15.70 26.09
CA ILE A 217 -23.10 14.28 26.38
C ILE A 217 -24.28 13.41 25.92
N GLU A 218 -25.51 13.91 26.11
CA GLU A 218 -26.74 13.22 25.68
C GLU A 218 -26.87 13.13 24.15
N ASP A 219 -26.40 14.14 23.42
CA ASP A 219 -26.47 14.19 21.95
C ASP A 219 -25.43 13.29 21.24
N ASN A 220 -24.34 12.91 21.93
CA ASN A 220 -23.20 12.17 21.34
C ASN A 220 -23.00 10.75 21.93
N VAL A 221 -24.04 10.18 22.55
CA VAL A 221 -23.98 8.87 23.24
C VAL A 221 -23.44 7.75 22.34
N ASP A 222 -23.81 7.72 21.06
CA ASP A 222 -23.39 6.68 20.12
C ASP A 222 -21.90 6.77 19.78
N GLU A 223 -21.35 7.98 19.65
CA GLU A 223 -19.90 8.18 19.43
C GLU A 223 -19.11 7.82 20.69
N ILE A 224 -19.61 8.23 21.86
CA ILE A 224 -19.01 7.90 23.15
C ILE A 224 -19.00 6.38 23.37
N ARG A 225 -20.07 5.67 22.97
CA ARG A 225 -20.13 4.21 23.03
C ARG A 225 -18.98 3.58 22.23
N LYS A 226 -18.74 4.06 21.01
CA LYS A 226 -17.66 3.56 20.16
C LYS A 226 -16.29 3.75 20.81
N TYR A 227 -16.02 4.92 21.41
CA TYR A 227 -14.75 5.17 22.10
C TYR A 227 -14.63 4.40 23.41
N TRP A 228 -15.74 4.19 24.10
CA TRP A 228 -15.80 3.41 25.33
C TRP A 228 -15.52 1.93 25.06
N ASP A 229 -16.09 1.34 24.01
CA ASP A 229 -15.85 -0.06 23.65
C ASP A 229 -14.36 -0.32 23.36
N ASN A 230 -13.68 0.64 22.73
CA ASN A 230 -12.25 0.56 22.39
C ASN A 230 -11.31 0.82 23.58
N ALA A 231 -11.77 1.51 24.62
CA ALA A 231 -10.95 1.86 25.78
C ALA A 231 -10.77 0.68 26.75
N THR A 232 -9.60 0.63 27.41
CA THR A 232 -9.36 -0.30 28.52
C THR A 232 -9.96 0.24 29.83
N PRO A 233 -10.43 -0.62 30.76
CA PRO A 233 -10.92 -0.16 32.06
C PRO A 233 -9.86 0.64 32.83
N GLY A 234 -10.18 1.87 33.22
CA GLY A 234 -9.27 2.83 33.84
C GLY A 234 -8.51 3.73 32.84
N GLY A 235 -8.60 3.44 31.54
CA GLY A 235 -8.04 4.27 30.47
C GLY A 235 -8.88 5.51 30.19
N VAL A 236 -8.25 6.51 29.58
CA VAL A 236 -8.93 7.69 29.04
C VAL A 236 -9.64 7.27 27.75
N LEU A 237 -10.84 7.81 27.49
CA LEU A 237 -11.47 7.66 26.19
C LEU A 237 -10.65 8.46 25.19
N GLU A 238 -10.35 7.88 24.04
CA GLU A 238 -9.55 8.53 23.00
C GLU A 238 -10.35 8.60 21.70
N LYS A 239 -10.28 9.75 21.04
CA LYS A 239 -10.71 9.90 19.65
C LYS A 239 -9.78 9.06 18.78
N PRO A 240 -10.30 8.30 17.79
CA PRO A 240 -9.46 7.52 16.90
C PRO A 240 -8.46 8.43 16.23
N ALA A 241 -7.22 7.95 16.14
CA ALA A 241 -6.16 8.67 15.45
C ALA A 241 -6.63 9.04 14.04
N PRO A 242 -6.48 10.32 13.61
CA PRO A 242 -6.77 10.69 12.24
C PRO A 242 -5.81 9.96 11.31
N ILE A 243 -6.33 9.50 10.17
CA ILE A 243 -5.57 8.77 9.16
C ILE A 243 -5.68 9.55 7.85
N VAL A 244 -4.54 9.83 7.23
CA VAL A 244 -4.48 10.50 5.93
C VAL A 244 -3.78 9.57 4.95
N TYR A 245 -4.50 9.13 3.93
CA TYR A 245 -4.00 8.14 2.97
C TYR A 245 -3.00 8.73 1.98
N GLN A 246 -1.97 7.94 1.65
CA GLN A 246 -0.99 8.32 0.64
C GLN A 246 -1.64 8.40 -0.75
N SER A 247 -1.50 9.55 -1.41
CA SER A 247 -1.78 9.69 -2.84
C SER A 247 -0.57 9.23 -3.66
N SER A 248 -0.80 8.85 -4.91
CA SER A 248 0.23 8.44 -5.87
C SER A 248 1.28 9.52 -6.11
N ALA A 249 0.90 10.79 -6.04
CA ALA A 249 1.83 11.92 -6.13
C ALA A 249 2.85 11.95 -4.98
N GLY A 250 2.52 11.34 -3.84
CA GLY A 250 3.42 11.23 -2.71
C GLY A 250 4.40 10.04 -2.80
N ILE A 251 4.32 9.19 -3.83
CA ILE A 251 5.27 8.10 -4.03
C ILE A 251 6.48 8.61 -4.81
N VAL A 252 7.65 8.60 -4.15
CA VAL A 252 8.88 9.21 -4.69
C VAL A 252 9.68 8.23 -5.55
N ALA A 253 9.64 6.95 -5.22
CA ALA A 253 10.38 5.91 -5.93
C ALA A 253 9.74 4.54 -5.76
N TYR A 254 10.18 3.57 -6.56
CA TYR A 254 9.97 2.15 -6.33
C TYR A 254 11.31 1.45 -6.20
N ASN A 255 11.55 0.80 -5.06
CA ASN A 255 12.70 -0.07 -4.88
C ASN A 255 12.36 -1.47 -5.37
N ILE A 256 13.19 -2.00 -6.26
CA ILE A 256 13.04 -3.34 -6.83
C ILE A 256 14.17 -4.23 -6.34
N LYS A 257 13.80 -5.46 -6.01
CA LYS A 257 14.74 -6.53 -5.69
C LYS A 257 14.78 -7.48 -6.88
N GLU A 258 15.97 -7.64 -7.44
CA GLU A 258 16.22 -8.46 -8.62
C GLU A 258 17.26 -9.54 -8.32
N ASP A 259 17.07 -10.72 -8.92
CA ASP A 259 18.14 -11.71 -9.05
C ASP A 259 18.61 -11.71 -10.49
N TRP A 260 19.88 -11.39 -10.66
CA TRP A 260 20.58 -11.50 -11.94
C TRP A 260 21.30 -12.83 -11.93
N PHE A 261 21.01 -13.69 -12.89
CA PHE A 261 21.58 -15.01 -12.92
C PHE A 261 21.92 -15.41 -14.35
N PHE A 262 22.89 -16.31 -14.47
CA PHE A 262 23.32 -16.85 -15.74
C PHE A 262 22.76 -18.26 -15.90
N ASP A 263 21.93 -18.42 -16.93
CA ASP A 263 21.39 -19.72 -17.32
C ASP A 263 22.32 -20.36 -18.34
N LYS A 264 22.90 -21.51 -17.99
CA LYS A 264 23.79 -22.27 -18.86
C LYS A 264 23.10 -22.79 -20.12
N GLU A 265 21.86 -23.26 -20.06
CA GLU A 265 21.17 -23.85 -21.22
C GLU A 265 20.96 -22.79 -22.31
N ARG A 266 20.65 -21.58 -21.89
CA ARG A 266 20.41 -20.43 -22.77
C ARG A 266 21.68 -19.66 -23.09
N SER A 267 22.73 -19.88 -22.31
CA SER A 267 23.93 -19.05 -22.26
C SER A 267 23.62 -17.56 -22.04
N MET A 268 22.46 -17.18 -21.50
CA MET A 268 22.07 -15.76 -21.35
C MET A 268 22.05 -15.36 -19.88
N LEU A 269 22.48 -14.11 -19.60
CA LEU A 269 22.24 -13.46 -18.33
C LEU A 269 20.81 -12.92 -18.32
N ASP A 270 19.97 -13.49 -17.47
CA ASP A 270 18.59 -13.07 -17.27
C ASP A 270 18.44 -12.34 -15.93
N LYS A 271 17.44 -11.46 -15.86
CA LYS A 271 17.16 -10.62 -14.69
C LYS A 271 15.72 -10.80 -14.29
N ARG A 272 15.51 -11.34 -13.10
CA ARG A 272 14.15 -11.57 -12.57
C ARG A 272 13.87 -10.63 -11.43
N ILE A 273 12.78 -9.88 -11.56
CA ILE A 273 12.24 -9.06 -10.48
C ILE A 273 11.50 -9.99 -9.52
N ILE A 274 11.91 -9.94 -8.26
CA ILE A 274 11.38 -10.77 -7.17
C ILE A 274 10.42 -9.96 -6.32
N ALA A 275 10.79 -8.72 -6.03
CA ALA A 275 10.04 -7.86 -5.13
C ALA A 275 10.01 -6.42 -5.65
N ILE A 276 8.96 -5.70 -5.28
CA ILE A 276 8.85 -4.26 -5.46
C ILE A 276 8.35 -3.63 -4.17
N ALA A 277 8.87 -2.47 -3.83
CA ALA A 277 8.50 -1.70 -2.66
C ALA A 277 8.26 -0.23 -3.06
N PRO A 278 7.07 0.33 -2.81
CA PRO A 278 6.87 1.77 -2.92
C PRO A 278 7.67 2.51 -1.85
N VAL A 279 8.21 3.67 -2.20
CA VAL A 279 9.01 4.52 -1.33
C VAL A 279 8.25 5.81 -1.08
N SER A 280 8.09 6.15 0.20
CA SER A 280 7.48 7.40 0.66
C SER A 280 8.47 8.18 1.53
N LYS A 281 8.13 9.43 1.81
CA LYS A 281 8.85 10.26 2.76
C LYS A 281 8.34 9.98 4.17
N PHE A 282 9.25 9.87 5.12
CA PHE A 282 8.96 9.73 6.54
C PHE A 282 9.59 10.89 7.29
N LYS A 283 8.93 11.36 8.34
CA LYS A 283 9.52 12.38 9.19
C LYS A 283 10.70 11.77 9.92
N TYR A 284 11.80 12.49 9.96
CA TYR A 284 13.01 12.06 10.64
C TYR A 284 13.45 13.13 11.62
N THR A 285 13.83 12.69 12.81
CA THR A 285 14.50 13.51 13.81
C THR A 285 15.94 13.06 13.86
N GLU A 286 16.88 13.97 13.58
CA GLU A 286 18.31 13.66 13.65
C GLU A 286 18.65 13.23 15.09
N PRO A 287 19.07 11.98 15.32
CA PRO A 287 19.28 11.47 16.65
C PRO A 287 20.63 11.96 17.18
N GLU A 288 20.69 12.36 18.45
CA GLU A 288 21.95 12.75 19.09
C GLU A 288 22.88 11.54 19.30
N THR A 289 22.33 10.32 19.29
CA THR A 289 23.06 9.05 19.41
C THR A 289 22.40 7.99 18.50
N PRO A 290 23.16 7.09 17.82
CA PRO A 290 22.60 6.10 16.89
C PRO A 290 21.45 5.24 17.46
N ASP A 291 21.45 4.97 18.76
CA ASP A 291 20.44 4.16 19.44
C ASP A 291 19.07 4.86 19.60
N GLN A 292 18.98 6.17 19.33
CA GLN A 292 17.74 6.95 19.42
C GLN A 292 17.01 7.12 18.09
N TYR A 293 17.51 6.51 17.01
CA TYR A 293 16.86 6.58 15.71
C TYR A 293 15.42 6.04 15.81
N GLN A 294 14.45 6.85 15.40
CA GLN A 294 13.05 6.45 15.29
C GLN A 294 12.47 6.98 13.98
N ILE A 295 11.74 6.11 13.27
CA ILE A 295 11.01 6.51 12.07
C ILE A 295 9.76 7.25 12.53
N GLY A 296 9.63 8.52 12.15
CA GLY A 296 8.45 9.32 12.42
C GLY A 296 7.27 8.93 11.51
N PRO A 297 6.13 9.66 11.61
CA PRO A 297 4.98 9.39 10.76
C PRO A 297 5.32 9.60 9.27
N MET A 298 4.61 8.88 8.41
CA MET A 298 4.69 9.06 6.97
C MET A 298 4.24 10.48 6.59
N VAL A 299 4.94 11.07 5.64
CA VAL A 299 4.56 12.33 5.01
C VAL A 299 3.72 12.02 3.79
N VAL A 300 2.50 12.55 3.81
CA VAL A 300 1.50 12.32 2.77
C VAL A 300 1.39 13.51 1.86
N TYR A 301 1.19 13.27 0.58
CA TYR A 301 0.88 14.33 -0.36
C TYR A 301 -0.62 14.54 -0.48
N ASN A 302 -1.10 15.74 -0.18
CA ASN A 302 -2.50 16.12 -0.29
C ASN A 302 -2.63 17.48 -1.00
N ASN A 303 -3.32 17.50 -2.15
CA ASN A 303 -3.68 18.72 -2.90
C ASN A 303 -2.53 19.72 -3.12
N GLY A 304 -1.34 19.24 -3.48
CA GLY A 304 -0.20 20.12 -3.77
C GLY A 304 0.80 20.27 -2.63
N VAL A 305 0.43 19.84 -1.41
CA VAL A 305 1.18 20.09 -0.18
C VAL A 305 1.52 18.78 0.52
N GLU A 306 2.71 18.72 1.12
CA GLU A 306 3.11 17.63 1.99
C GLU A 306 2.56 17.86 3.40
N VAL A 307 1.80 16.88 3.90
CA VAL A 307 1.07 16.93 5.16
C VAL A 307 1.37 15.70 6.02
N ILE A 308 1.14 15.83 7.32
CA ILE A 308 1.22 14.75 8.29
C ILE A 308 -0.13 14.69 9.01
N ALA A 309 -0.60 13.48 9.32
CA ALA A 309 -1.83 13.31 10.08
C ALA A 309 -1.68 13.95 11.48
N SER A 310 -2.66 14.77 11.84
CA SER A 310 -2.68 15.51 13.10
C SER A 310 -4.11 15.61 13.61
N SER A 311 -4.27 15.59 14.91
CA SER A 311 -5.55 15.60 15.60
C SER A 311 -6.28 16.95 15.59
N ASN A 312 -5.70 17.95 14.92
CA ASN A 312 -6.34 19.23 14.66
C ASN A 312 -7.67 19.09 13.91
N ALA A 313 -8.52 20.13 13.95
CA ALA A 313 -9.84 20.12 13.29
C ALA A 313 -9.81 19.84 11.77
N ARG A 314 -8.64 20.00 11.12
CA ARG A 314 -8.42 19.65 9.70
C ARG A 314 -8.04 18.18 9.47
N GLY A 315 -7.65 17.45 10.52
CA GLY A 315 -7.15 16.07 10.46
C GLY A 315 -5.69 15.94 10.00
N TYR A 316 -5.03 17.04 9.66
CA TYR A 316 -3.65 17.08 9.20
C TYR A 316 -2.99 18.43 9.45
N ASP A 317 -1.66 18.40 9.53
CA ASP A 317 -0.77 19.56 9.61
C ASP A 317 0.21 19.57 8.44
N ASP A 318 0.64 20.76 8.05
CA ASP A 318 1.68 20.92 7.04
C ASP A 318 3.00 20.32 7.57
N ASN A 319 3.71 19.60 6.70
CA ASN A 319 4.97 18.99 7.09
C ASN A 319 6.04 20.07 7.32
N VAL A 320 6.51 20.19 8.56
CA VAL A 320 7.64 21.03 8.95
C VAL A 320 8.71 20.14 9.59
N GLY A 321 9.85 20.02 8.91
CA GLY A 321 11.02 19.28 9.40
C GLY A 321 11.83 18.59 8.31
N LEU A 322 12.79 17.78 8.74
CA LEU A 322 13.57 16.92 7.87
C LEU A 322 12.77 15.66 7.54
N THR A 323 12.93 15.19 6.30
CA THR A 323 12.29 13.98 5.80
C THR A 323 13.33 13.04 5.23
N GLU A 324 13.14 11.74 5.45
CA GLU A 324 13.94 10.68 4.84
C GLU A 324 13.05 9.85 3.90
N GLU A 325 13.63 9.35 2.81
CA GLU A 325 12.93 8.50 1.84
C GLU A 325 13.18 7.03 2.18
N LYS A 326 12.12 6.30 2.57
CA LYS A 326 12.20 4.89 2.98
C LYS A 326 11.12 4.05 2.30
N GLU A 327 11.38 2.75 2.16
CA GLU A 327 10.37 1.80 1.71
C GLU A 327 9.16 1.81 2.66
N MET A 328 7.96 1.65 2.12
CA MET A 328 6.74 1.50 2.92
C MET A 328 6.53 0.04 3.33
N PHE A 329 6.67 -0.88 2.37
CA PHE A 329 6.53 -2.32 2.54
C PHE A 329 7.04 -3.04 1.28
N TRP A 330 7.24 -4.36 1.37
CA TRP A 330 7.60 -5.20 0.22
C TRP A 330 6.39 -5.95 -0.32
N LEU A 331 6.30 -6.06 -1.64
CA LEU A 331 5.35 -6.91 -2.36
C LEU A 331 6.08 -8.00 -3.12
N TYR A 332 5.47 -9.18 -3.19
CA TYR A 332 5.97 -10.25 -4.05
C TYR A 332 5.60 -9.94 -5.51
N PHE A 333 6.62 -9.73 -6.35
CA PHE A 333 6.42 -9.23 -7.70
C PHE A 333 5.61 -10.20 -8.59
N PRO A 334 5.84 -11.54 -8.57
CA PRO A 334 5.02 -12.47 -9.35
C PRO A 334 3.52 -12.47 -8.99
N GLU A 335 3.17 -12.18 -7.73
CA GLU A 335 1.76 -11.99 -7.34
C GLU A 335 1.21 -10.70 -7.95
N LEU A 336 1.97 -9.60 -7.85
CA LEU A 336 1.62 -8.32 -8.45
C LEU A 336 1.44 -8.40 -9.98
N ARG A 337 2.23 -9.22 -10.69
CA ARG A 337 2.13 -9.42 -12.15
C ARG A 337 0.72 -9.86 -12.58
N ASN A 338 0.08 -10.73 -11.81
CA ASN A 338 -1.28 -11.21 -12.11
C ASN A 338 -2.33 -10.10 -12.03
N VAL A 339 -2.05 -9.04 -11.27
CA VAL A 339 -2.88 -7.85 -11.16
C VAL A 339 -2.57 -6.88 -12.29
N ILE A 340 -1.32 -6.44 -12.38
CA ILE A 340 -0.89 -5.32 -13.25
C ILE A 340 -0.95 -5.66 -14.75
N VAL A 341 -1.10 -6.94 -15.12
CA VAL A 341 -1.27 -7.37 -16.52
C VAL A 341 -2.56 -6.83 -17.15
N ASN A 342 -3.59 -6.54 -16.34
CA ASN A 342 -4.87 -6.01 -16.82
C ASN A 342 -4.95 -4.47 -16.78
N TYR A 343 -3.87 -3.81 -16.34
CA TYR A 343 -3.79 -2.35 -16.26
C TYR A 343 -2.85 -1.80 -17.32
N TYR A 344 -3.31 -0.76 -18.02
CA TYR A 344 -2.53 -0.07 -19.04
C TYR A 344 -1.78 1.12 -18.46
N THR A 345 -0.55 1.32 -18.95
CA THR A 345 0.27 2.46 -18.56
C THR A 345 -0.24 3.75 -19.22
N TYR A 346 0.07 4.87 -18.58
CA TYR A 346 -0.12 6.18 -19.16
C TYR A 346 0.99 6.44 -20.19
N ASN A 347 0.61 6.86 -21.41
CA ASN A 347 1.55 7.21 -22.48
C ASN A 347 1.29 8.65 -22.91
N ASP A 348 2.29 9.52 -22.77
CA ASP A 348 2.20 10.93 -23.13
C ASP A 348 2.33 11.20 -24.64
N LYS A 349 2.86 10.22 -25.40
CA LYS A 349 3.16 10.37 -26.83
C LYS A 349 2.10 9.82 -27.75
N SER A 350 1.38 8.77 -27.34
CA SER A 350 0.41 8.09 -28.20
C SER A 350 -0.63 7.29 -27.41
N ASP A 351 -1.88 7.72 -27.49
CA ASP A 351 -3.04 7.05 -26.87
C ASP A 351 -3.40 5.73 -27.57
N ALA A 352 -2.91 5.54 -28.81
CA ALA A 352 -3.14 4.33 -29.60
C ALA A 352 -2.22 3.18 -29.20
N GLN A 353 -1.09 3.46 -28.55
CA GLN A 353 -0.16 2.41 -28.14
C GLN A 353 -0.57 1.87 -26.77
N TRP A 354 -1.16 0.68 -26.76
CA TRP A 354 -1.49 -0.01 -25.52
C TRP A 354 -0.31 -0.84 -25.04
N MET A 355 0.13 -0.56 -23.81
CA MET A 355 1.13 -1.33 -23.10
C MET A 355 0.64 -1.54 -21.67
N THR A 356 0.70 -2.78 -21.20
CA THR A 356 0.34 -3.10 -19.82
C THR A 356 1.50 -2.80 -18.89
N PHE A 357 1.23 -2.62 -17.60
CA PHE A 357 2.31 -2.49 -16.61
C PHE A 357 3.19 -3.75 -16.59
N ASP A 358 2.62 -4.95 -16.76
CA ASP A 358 3.41 -6.20 -16.88
C ASP A 358 4.39 -6.13 -18.06
N ASP A 359 3.92 -5.70 -19.24
CA ASP A 359 4.77 -5.53 -20.42
C ASP A 359 5.88 -4.50 -20.21
N LEU A 360 5.61 -3.41 -19.49
CA LEU A 360 6.59 -2.37 -19.17
C LEU A 360 7.76 -2.97 -18.36
N PHE A 361 7.44 -3.73 -17.31
CA PHE A 361 8.46 -4.38 -16.48
C PHE A 361 9.18 -5.50 -17.22
N TRP A 362 8.45 -6.30 -18.00
CA TRP A 362 9.01 -7.39 -18.80
C TRP A 362 9.99 -6.88 -19.86
N LYS A 363 9.64 -5.80 -20.57
CA LYS A 363 10.52 -5.13 -21.55
C LYS A 363 11.58 -4.26 -20.89
N ARG A 364 11.56 -4.12 -19.56
CA ARG A 364 12.44 -3.25 -18.76
C ARG A 364 12.47 -1.81 -19.27
N LYS A 365 11.30 -1.26 -19.61
CA LYS A 365 11.14 0.14 -20.03
C LYS A 365 11.14 1.09 -18.83
N PHE A 366 12.20 1.04 -18.04
CA PHE A 366 12.43 1.92 -16.90
C PHE A 366 13.93 2.02 -16.66
N ASN A 367 14.35 3.10 -16.03
CA ASN A 367 15.70 3.26 -15.53
C ASN A 367 15.71 3.03 -14.02
N ALA A 368 16.75 2.35 -13.54
CA ALA A 368 16.89 2.01 -12.14
C ALA A 368 18.36 2.11 -11.72
N GLN A 369 18.61 2.77 -10.59
CA GLN A 369 19.93 2.92 -10.00
C GLN A 369 20.17 1.86 -8.94
N ILE A 370 21.27 1.13 -9.02
CA ILE A 370 21.64 0.12 -8.03
C ILE A 370 22.11 0.83 -6.75
N TYR A 371 21.48 0.53 -5.62
CA TYR A 371 21.85 1.11 -4.31
C TYR A 371 22.40 0.06 -3.33
N ARG A 372 22.12 -1.23 -3.57
CA ARG A 372 22.65 -2.35 -2.77
C ARG A 372 22.85 -3.58 -3.64
N THR A 373 23.87 -4.37 -3.33
CA THR A 373 24.03 -5.73 -3.89
C THR A 373 24.32 -6.73 -2.79
N SER A 374 24.04 -8.01 -3.04
CA SER A 374 24.45 -9.08 -2.12
C SER A 374 25.97 -9.14 -2.07
N ASP A 375 26.53 -8.77 -0.93
CA ASP A 375 27.94 -8.93 -0.56
C ASP A 375 28.01 -9.57 0.83
N LYS A 376 29.17 -10.10 1.21
CA LYS A 376 29.42 -10.76 2.51
C LYS A 376 29.01 -9.91 3.72
N PHE A 377 28.98 -8.59 3.57
CA PHE A 377 28.71 -7.64 4.64
C PHE A 377 27.34 -6.98 4.58
N ASP A 378 26.50 -7.28 3.57
CA ASP A 378 25.12 -6.77 3.46
C ASP A 378 24.97 -5.23 3.59
N ARG A 379 25.99 -4.47 3.20
CA ARG A 379 26.02 -2.99 3.30
C ARG A 379 25.35 -2.32 2.11
N ASN A 380 24.71 -1.19 2.34
CA ASN A 380 24.26 -0.31 1.26
C ASN A 380 25.46 0.43 0.67
N ILE A 381 25.38 0.80 -0.61
CA ILE A 381 26.46 1.55 -1.28
C ILE A 381 26.67 2.91 -0.59
N GLU A 382 25.59 3.50 -0.13
CA GLU A 382 25.56 4.81 0.55
C GLU A 382 26.27 4.78 1.92
N ASP A 383 26.40 3.61 2.57
CA ASP A 383 27.06 3.49 3.88
C ASP A 383 28.58 3.70 3.79
N TYR A 384 29.18 3.53 2.60
CA TYR A 384 30.64 3.60 2.40
C TYR A 384 31.09 4.49 1.23
N ARG A 385 30.15 5.04 0.45
CA ARG A 385 30.39 6.01 -0.62
C ARG A 385 29.31 7.08 -0.58
N PHE A 386 29.71 8.35 -0.67
CA PHE A 386 28.79 9.48 -0.62
C PHE A 386 28.62 10.13 -1.99
N GLY A 387 27.38 10.49 -2.34
CA GLY A 387 27.05 11.30 -3.51
C GLY A 387 27.52 10.72 -4.84
N VAL A 388 28.38 11.46 -5.56
CA VAL A 388 28.87 11.08 -6.90
C VAL A 388 29.65 9.76 -6.87
N ASP A 389 30.33 9.46 -5.77
CA ASP A 389 31.10 8.23 -5.66
C ASP A 389 30.20 7.00 -5.48
N ALA A 390 29.00 7.15 -4.90
CA ALA A 390 28.00 6.09 -4.84
C ALA A 390 27.49 5.75 -6.25
N LEU A 391 27.26 6.76 -7.09
CA LEU A 391 26.85 6.57 -8.49
C LEU A 391 27.94 5.84 -9.30
N ARG A 392 29.20 6.25 -9.14
CA ARG A 392 30.34 5.59 -9.80
C ARG A 392 30.49 4.15 -9.35
N GLU A 393 30.26 3.88 -8.08
CA GLU A 393 30.30 2.53 -7.52
C GLU A 393 29.18 1.65 -8.08
N ALA A 394 27.96 2.18 -8.19
CA ALA A 394 26.84 1.48 -8.83
C ALA A 394 27.16 1.12 -10.29
N GLU A 395 27.73 2.04 -11.06
CA GLU A 395 28.15 1.79 -12.45
C GLU A 395 29.35 0.82 -12.53
N ARG A 396 30.28 0.87 -11.58
CA ARG A 396 31.38 -0.09 -11.46
C ARG A 396 30.85 -1.51 -11.25
N ILE A 397 29.93 -1.69 -10.31
CA ILE A 397 29.29 -3.00 -10.03
C ILE A 397 28.56 -3.53 -11.26
N LYS A 398 27.82 -2.66 -11.95
CA LYS A 398 27.14 -3.03 -13.21
C LYS A 398 28.13 -3.42 -14.31
N GLY A 399 29.24 -2.71 -14.42
CA GLY A 399 30.34 -3.02 -15.32
C GLY A 399 31.03 -4.34 -15.00
N GLU A 400 31.25 -4.66 -13.72
CA GLU A 400 31.79 -5.95 -13.28
C GLU A 400 30.89 -7.11 -13.68
N ILE A 401 29.57 -6.97 -13.50
CA ILE A 401 28.62 -8.03 -13.87
C ILE A 401 28.60 -8.23 -15.39
N ARG A 402 28.63 -7.14 -16.18
CA ARG A 402 28.70 -7.22 -17.64
C ARG A 402 30.04 -7.79 -18.13
N LYS A 403 31.14 -7.48 -17.45
CA LYS A 403 32.45 -8.06 -17.76
C LYS A 403 32.44 -9.56 -17.48
N TRP A 404 31.91 -9.97 -16.34
CA TRP A 404 31.75 -11.38 -15.99
C TRP A 404 30.92 -12.12 -17.05
N GLU A 405 29.82 -11.51 -17.51
CA GLU A 405 29.03 -12.03 -18.64
C GLU A 405 29.93 -12.24 -19.87
N HIS A 406 30.65 -11.21 -20.32
CA HIS A 406 31.53 -11.30 -21.49
C HIS A 406 32.62 -12.37 -21.35
N ASP A 407 33.21 -12.51 -20.16
CA ASP A 407 34.25 -13.50 -19.87
C ASP A 407 33.71 -14.95 -19.95
N VAL A 408 32.44 -15.18 -19.59
CA VAL A 408 31.77 -16.48 -19.74
C VAL A 408 31.51 -16.84 -21.22
N TRP A 409 31.35 -15.84 -22.09
CA TRP A 409 31.18 -16.04 -23.52
C TRP A 409 32.49 -16.29 -24.28
N ASN A 410 33.64 -15.88 -23.75
CA ASN A 410 34.93 -15.92 -24.43
C ASN A 410 35.76 -17.19 -24.15
N TYR A 411 35.14 -18.31 -23.76
CA TYR A 411 35.84 -19.55 -23.40
C TYR A 411 35.90 -20.59 -24.52
#